data_AF-A0A6L7WLB2-F1
#
_entry.id   AF-A0A6L7WLB2-F1
#
_cell.length_a   1.000
_cell.length_b   1.000
_cell.length_c   1.000
_cell.angle_alpha   90.00
_cell.angle_beta   90.00
_cell.angle_gamma   90.00
#
_symmetry.space_group_name_H-M   'P 1'
#
loop_
_entity.id
_entity.type
_entity.pdbx_description
1 polymer ?
#
loop_
_entity_poly.entity_id
_entity_poly.type
_entity_poly.pdbx_seq_one_letter_code
_entity_poly.pdbx_strand_id
1 'polypeptide(L)' 'MPTLVDYDARSLRAQMKRADRSGARRVLILGDDEIARGEVTVKDMESGEQAAVARADVVRRMSG' A
#
# COMPACT_ATOMS: atom_id res chain seq x y z
N MET A 1 -12.90 6.56 6.45
CA MET A 1 -12.43 5.27 5.92
C MET A 1 -11.72 4.53 7.05
N PRO A 2 -12.08 3.29 7.39
CA PRO A 2 -11.32 2.51 8.35
C PRO A 2 -9.97 2.13 7.73
N THR A 3 -8.88 2.48 8.43
CA THR A 3 -7.50 2.17 8.05
C THR A 3 -6.96 1.16 9.04
N LEU A 4 -6.37 0.08 8.52
CA LEU A 4 -5.80 -1.02 9.29
C LEU A 4 -4.29 -1.01 9.08
N VAL A 5 -3.52 -0.85 10.16
CA VAL A 5 -2.05 -0.76 10.13
C VAL A 5 -1.48 -1.93 10.93
N ASP A 6 -0.58 -2.71 10.33
CA ASP A 6 0.00 -3.93 10.90
C ASP A 6 1.52 -3.82 10.90
N TYR A 7 2.15 -3.94 12.07
CA TYR A 7 3.61 -3.81 12.29
C TYR A 7 4.32 -5.17 12.39
N ASP A 8 3.62 -6.26 12.10
CA ASP A 8 4.13 -7.60 12.31
C ASP A 8 5.05 -8.04 11.15
N ALA A 9 6.26 -8.49 11.49
CA ALA A 9 7.37 -8.85 10.59
C ALA A 9 7.11 -10.15 9.79
N ARG A 10 5.96 -10.23 9.14
CA ARG A 10 5.60 -11.34 8.25
C ARG A 10 6.08 -11.03 6.85
N SER A 11 6.46 -12.08 6.11
CA SER A 11 6.90 -11.94 4.73
C SER A 11 5.90 -11.13 3.90
N LEU A 12 6.39 -10.28 2.99
CA LEU A 12 5.60 -9.43 2.10
C LEU A 12 4.41 -10.20 1.46
N ARG A 13 4.60 -11.49 1.16
CA ARG A 13 3.58 -12.39 0.63
C ARG A 13 2.38 -12.60 1.56
N ALA A 14 2.62 -12.71 2.87
CA ALA A 14 1.56 -12.85 3.86
C ALA A 14 0.77 -11.54 4.04
N GLN A 15 1.46 -10.40 4.01
CA GLN A 15 0.83 -9.08 4.05
C GLN A 15 -0.05 -8.85 2.81
N MET A 16 0.44 -9.19 1.61
CA MET A 16 -0.34 -9.15 0.37
C MET A 16 -1.60 -10.01 0.42
N LYS A 17 -1.48 -11.26 0.89
CA LYS A 17 -2.63 -12.18 1.01
C LYS A 17 -3.68 -11.67 2.01
N ARG A 18 -3.26 -10.89 3.01
CA ARG A 18 -4.17 -10.29 3.99
C ARG A 18 -4.85 -9.04 3.43
N ALA A 19 -4.12 -8.21 2.69
CA ALA A 19 -4.67 -7.05 2.00
C ALA A 19 -5.75 -7.47 0.98
N ASP A 20 -5.48 -8.52 0.22
CA ASP A 20 -6.45 -9.17 -0.67
C ASP A 20 -7.70 -9.65 0.11
N ARG A 21 -7.49 -10.34 1.24
CA ARG A 21 -8.58 -10.82 2.10
C ARG A 21 -9.37 -9.70 2.79
N SER A 22 -8.80 -8.51 2.94
CA SER A 22 -9.47 -7.38 3.58
C SER A 22 -10.52 -6.71 2.68
N GLY A 23 -10.58 -7.08 1.39
CA GLY A 23 -11.48 -6.45 0.42
C GLY A 23 -11.09 -5.00 0.12
N ALA A 24 -9.84 -4.61 0.40
CA ALA A 24 -9.33 -3.28 0.11
C ALA A 24 -9.19 -3.07 -1.40
N ARG A 25 -9.83 -2.03 -1.94
CA ARG A 25 -9.72 -1.67 -3.36
C ARG A 25 -8.29 -1.24 -3.74
N ARG A 26 -7.57 -0.60 -2.81
CA ARG A 26 -6.21 -0.11 -2.99
C ARG A 26 -5.35 -0.49 -1.80
N VAL A 27 -4.12 -0.89 -2.07
CA VAL A 27 -3.13 -1.30 -1.09
C VAL A 27 -1.92 -0.38 -1.20
N LEU A 28 -1.46 0.13 -0.06
CA LEU A 28 -0.24 0.92 0.04
C LEU A 28 0.88 0.00 0.53
N ILE A 29 2.00 0.01 -0.17
CA ILE A 29 3.19 -0.77 0.16
C ILE A 29 4.27 0.24 0.53
N LEU A 30 4.78 0.08 1.75
CA LEU A 30 5.83 0.92 2.31
C LEU A 30 6.87 -0.01 2.93
N GLY A 31 7.85 -0.42 2.15
CA GLY A 31 9.03 -1.15 2.61
C GLY A 31 10.23 -0.21 2.80
N ASP A 32 11.38 -0.79 3.12
CA ASP A 32 12.62 -0.04 3.34
C ASP A 32 13.06 0.72 2.09
N ASP A 33 12.87 0.15 0.90
CA ASP A 33 13.20 0.79 -0.38
C ASP A 33 12.30 2.00 -0.67
N GLU A 34 10.98 1.88 -0.43
CA GLU A 34 10.04 2.99 -0.59
C GLU A 34 10.33 4.12 0.41
N ILE A 35 10.68 3.76 1.65
CA ILE A 35 11.08 4.73 2.67
C ILE A 35 12.37 5.45 2.26
N ALA A 36 13.37 4.71 1.76
CA ALA A 36 14.63 5.28 1.30
C ALA A 36 14.45 6.23 0.11
N ARG A 37 13.47 5.95 -0.76
CA ARG A 37 13.15 6.78 -1.94
C ARG A 37 12.16 7.90 -1.66
N GLY A 38 11.51 7.91 -0.50
CA GLY A 38 10.46 8.88 -0.18
C GLY A 38 9.17 8.66 -0.98
N GLU A 39 8.96 7.45 -1.46
CA GLU A 39 7.83 7.05 -2.30
C GLU A 39 6.96 6.01 -1.56
N VAL A 40 5.81 5.70 -2.13
CA VAL A 40 4.91 4.63 -1.67
C VAL A 40 4.38 3.93 -2.91
N THR A 41 4.42 2.61 -2.92
CA THR A 41 3.84 1.85 -4.02
C THR A 41 2.36 1.63 -3.75
N VAL A 42 1.50 2.18 -4.60
CA VAL A 42 0.05 1.97 -4.57
C VAL A 42 -0.29 0.85 -5.53
N LYS A 43 -0.88 -0.23 -5.02
CA LYS A 43 -1.41 -1.32 -5.81
C LYS A 43 -2.94 -1.25 -5.84
N ASP A 44 -3.50 -1.21 -7.03
CA ASP A 44 -4.93 -1.39 -7.23
C ASP A 44 -5.23 -2.90 -7.30
N MET A 45 -6.15 -3.36 -6.46
CA MET A 45 -6.48 -4.79 -6.37
C MET A 45 -7.56 -5.20 -7.38
N GLU A 46 -8.25 -4.23 -8.00
CA GLU A 46 -9.27 -4.46 -9.03
C GLU A 46 -8.62 -4.56 -10.42
N SER A 47 -7.67 -3.67 -10.74
CA SER A 47 -6.93 -3.73 -12.02
C SER A 47 -5.62 -4.52 -11.94
N GLY A 48 -5.05 -4.70 -10.75
CA GLY A 48 -3.73 -5.29 -10.55
C GLY A 48 -2.56 -4.33 -10.82
N GLU A 49 -2.84 -3.09 -11.23
CA GLU A 49 -1.83 -2.07 -11.51
C GLU A 49 -1.10 -1.62 -10.25
N GLN A 50 0.18 -1.28 -10.41
CA GLN A 50 1.05 -0.82 -9.33
C GLN A 50 1.76 0.45 -9.78
N ALA A 51 1.71 1.49 -8.97
CA ALA A 51 2.34 2.77 -9.25
C ALA A 51 3.09 3.28 -8.02
N ALA A 52 4.34 3.72 -8.22
CA ALA A 52 5.08 4.46 -7.21
C ALA A 52 4.56 5.90 -7.18
N VAL A 53 4.20 6.37 -5.99
CA VAL A 53 3.69 7.72 -5.76
C VAL A 53 4.55 8.38 -4.69
N ALA A 54 4.96 9.62 -4.92
CA ALA A 54 5.68 10.38 -3.90
C ALA A 54 4.87 10.42 -2.61
N ARG A 55 5.51 10.12 -1.47
CA ARG A 55 4.82 10.01 -0.17
C ARG A 55 4.05 11.28 0.21
N ALA A 56 4.54 12.44 -0.24
CA ALA A 56 3.87 13.73 -0.06
C ALA A 56 2.51 13.82 -0.81
N ASP A 57 2.36 13.11 -1.92
CA ASP A 57 1.18 13.18 -2.78
C ASP A 57 0.20 12.02 -2.57
N VAL A 58 0.59 10.98 -1.83
CA VAL A 58 -0.25 9.83 -1.49
C VAL A 58 -1.56 10.25 -0.81
N VAL A 59 -1.48 11.18 0.15
CA VAL A 59 -2.68 11.65 0.88
C VAL A 59 -3.66 12.34 -0.07
N ARG A 60 -3.16 13.14 -1.02
CA ARG A 60 -4.01 13.77 -2.05
C ARG A 60 -4.65 12.74 -2.97
N ARG A 61 -3.90 11.70 -3.35
CA ARG A 61 -4.37 10.62 -4.23
C ARG A 61 -5.45 9.74 -3.59
N MET A 62 -5.46 9.64 -2.26
CA MET A 62 -6.43 8.84 -1.50
C MET A 62 -7.64 9.63 -0.97
N SER A 63 -7.57 10.95 -0.93
CA SER A 63 -8.66 11.82 -0.43
C SER A 63 -9.64 12.28 -1.51
N GLY A 64 -9.43 11.87 -2.76
CA GLY A 64 -10.27 12.17 -3.92
C GLY A 64 -11.19 11.03 -4.30
#